data_AF-A0A1I0VTB2-F1
#
_entry.id   AF-A0A1I0VTB2-F1
#
_cell.length_a   1.000
_cell.length_b   1.000
_cell.length_c   1.000
_cell.angle_alpha   90.00
_cell.angle_beta   90.00
_cell.angle_gamma   90.00
#
_symmetry.space_group_name_H-M   'P 1'
#
loop_
_entity.id
_entity.type
_entity.pdbx_description
1 polymer ?
#
loop_
_entity_poly.entity_id
_entity_poly.type
_entity_poly.pdbx_seq_one_letter_code
_entity_poly.pdbx_strand_id
1 'polypeptide(L)'
;MALLVLVIVGRRVRSVAARRTSFTVDRSQQTEPEPVGIRGSVLGWLLLAVLVAAGVLTGLLALFNWPEMPPPAAFDPVQLLELLKIALAVVAGLGGVVLLAVNLRKQRVTEAEHRLAQSRDQREQEQSFNERYGTAAEQLAHEHPAVRLAGVYAMAGLADDWSGNQQICVDVLCGYLRLPAVEGDGSDVKVRETVVGVLRERLSGGWARPHVDLDLSGAVLADMDFTSVATSGWARFDGARFEGGRTILDLRWLSNTTFSAAEFLAERTEFGKAELLGAVFRGGTVVLDAERVQHHTVDLIGCQFQDVTISFRGTQRWHCPVNFRDCEFSGCTFEFRELGKGPRDLDAPHVNCTIRQSVLADCTIDLRDAVQGEHLLWLVDTELHAVRFEEEIELQEDDVKWLNVRDLTLHDTELPERHVRYRD
;
A
#
# COMPACT_ATOMS: atom_id res chain seq x y z
N MET A 1 59.66 16.67 -21.35
CA MET A 1 58.87 16.77 -22.60
C MET A 1 58.63 15.35 -23.06
N ALA A 2 57.49 14.66 -22.95
CA ALA A 2 56.09 14.89 -22.59
C ALA A 2 55.54 13.43 -22.41
N LEU A 3 54.86 12.99 -21.36
CA LEU A 3 53.52 13.34 -20.90
C LEU A 3 52.53 13.55 -22.07
N LEU A 4 51.99 12.47 -22.65
CA LEU A 4 50.63 12.37 -23.20
C LEU A 4 50.45 11.04 -23.97
N VAL A 5 49.82 10.03 -23.37
CA VAL A 5 48.98 9.08 -24.12
C VAL A 5 47.79 8.74 -23.21
N LEU A 6 46.86 9.69 -23.17
CA LEU A 6 45.52 9.54 -22.64
C LEU A 6 44.60 10.04 -23.75
N VAL A 7 43.46 9.38 -23.91
CA VAL A 7 42.29 9.76 -24.71
C VAL A 7 42.25 9.19 -26.14
N ILE A 8 41.05 8.70 -26.49
CA ILE A 8 40.57 8.04 -27.72
C ILE A 8 40.58 6.52 -27.51
N VAL A 9 39.50 5.89 -27.05
CA VAL A 9 38.23 5.78 -27.78
C VAL A 9 37.07 5.75 -26.78
N GLY A 10 36.28 6.82 -26.78
CA GLY A 10 34.96 6.87 -26.18
C GLY A 10 33.93 7.19 -27.25
N ARG A 11 32.82 6.44 -27.20
CA ARG A 11 31.52 6.60 -27.89
C ARG A 11 31.38 5.99 -29.28
N ARG A 12 30.59 4.91 -29.31
CA ARG A 12 29.26 4.80 -29.96
C ARG A 12 28.61 3.53 -29.38
N VAL A 13 27.31 3.36 -29.15
CA VAL A 13 26.08 4.15 -29.17
C VAL A 13 25.07 3.28 -28.38
N ARG A 14 24.26 3.87 -27.51
CA ARG A 14 23.07 3.23 -26.93
C ARG A 14 21.95 3.23 -27.99
N SER A 15 21.20 2.14 -28.12
CA SER A 15 19.75 2.14 -27.82
C SER A 15 19.00 0.86 -28.26
N VAL A 16 17.99 0.53 -27.44
CA VAL A 16 16.75 -0.25 -27.66
C VAL A 16 16.83 -1.77 -27.89
N ALA A 17 16.29 -2.54 -26.94
CA ALA A 17 15.02 -3.28 -27.11
C ALA A 17 14.70 -4.15 -25.90
N ALA A 18 13.51 -3.94 -25.33
CA ALA A 18 12.89 -4.83 -24.37
C ALA A 18 12.50 -6.16 -25.03
N ARG A 19 12.81 -7.29 -24.40
CA ARG A 19 12.12 -8.56 -24.63
C ARG A 19 12.12 -9.39 -23.36
N ARG A 20 10.91 -9.74 -22.92
CA ARG A 20 10.59 -10.80 -21.95
C ARG A 20 11.43 -12.04 -22.27
N THR A 21 12.18 -12.53 -21.28
CA THR A 21 12.63 -13.92 -21.26
C THR A 21 12.36 -14.50 -19.88
N SER A 22 11.65 -15.63 -19.94
CA SER A 22 11.26 -16.54 -18.89
C SER A 22 12.33 -16.72 -17.81
N PHE A 23 11.87 -16.66 -16.57
CA PHE A 23 12.61 -17.03 -15.38
C PHE A 23 12.84 -18.55 -15.39
N THR A 24 13.97 -18.98 -15.97
CA THR A 24 14.56 -20.28 -15.69
C THR A 24 15.65 -20.05 -14.66
N VAL A 25 15.46 -20.56 -13.44
CA VAL A 25 16.49 -20.62 -12.41
C VAL A 25 17.59 -21.54 -12.93
N ASP A 26 18.58 -20.96 -13.61
CA ASP A 26 19.80 -21.65 -13.94
C ASP A 26 20.64 -21.71 -12.66
N ARG A 27 20.57 -22.87 -12.00
CA ARG A 27 21.39 -23.24 -10.84
C ARG A 27 22.81 -23.49 -11.33
N SER A 28 23.45 -22.48 -11.90
CA SER A 28 24.86 -22.49 -12.18
C SER A 28 25.58 -22.47 -10.83
N GLN A 29 26.19 -23.60 -10.51
CA GLN A 29 27.15 -23.71 -9.42
C GLN A 29 28.21 -22.63 -9.65
N GLN A 30 28.13 -21.53 -8.92
CA GLN A 30 29.29 -20.69 -8.67
C GLN A 30 30.25 -21.56 -7.87
N THR A 31 31.16 -22.23 -8.56
CA THR A 31 32.42 -22.69 -7.98
C THR A 31 33.10 -21.43 -7.45
N GLU A 32 32.94 -21.18 -6.15
CA GLU A 32 33.79 -20.25 -5.42
C GLU A 32 35.24 -20.61 -5.75
N PRO A 33 36.10 -19.65 -6.15
CA PRO A 33 37.51 -19.94 -6.33
C PRO A 33 38.05 -20.41 -5.00
N GLU A 34 38.47 -21.68 -4.94
CA GLU A 34 39.16 -22.32 -3.83
C GLU A 34 40.08 -21.30 -3.15
N PRO A 35 39.97 -21.09 -1.82
CA PRO A 35 40.82 -20.15 -1.12
C PRO A 35 42.25 -20.63 -1.32
N VAL A 36 43.04 -19.91 -2.13
CA VAL A 36 44.45 -20.23 -2.34
C VAL A 36 45.08 -20.29 -0.95
N GLY A 37 45.37 -21.51 -0.52
CA GLY A 37 45.77 -21.79 0.86
C GLY A 37 46.89 -20.85 1.24
N ILE A 38 46.93 -20.42 2.51
CA ILE A 38 47.87 -19.43 3.04
C ILE A 38 49.31 -19.63 2.49
N ARG A 39 49.73 -20.89 2.32
CA ARG A 39 50.98 -21.32 1.68
C ARG A 39 51.18 -20.84 0.23
N GLY A 40 50.18 -21.00 -0.65
CA GLY A 40 50.28 -20.63 -2.07
C GLY A 40 50.42 -19.13 -2.31
N SER A 41 49.72 -18.32 -1.49
CA SER A 41 49.85 -16.86 -1.54
C SER A 41 51.21 -16.35 -1.05
N VAL A 42 51.78 -16.96 -0.01
CA VAL A 42 53.12 -16.63 0.50
C VAL A 42 54.20 -17.03 -0.50
N LEU A 43 54.07 -18.23 -1.11
CA LEU A 43 54.96 -18.65 -2.19
C LEU A 43 54.89 -17.71 -3.40
N GLY A 44 53.70 -17.24 -3.78
CA GLY A 44 53.52 -16.31 -4.89
C GLY A 44 54.26 -14.98 -4.70
N TRP A 45 54.18 -14.39 -3.51
CA TRP A 45 54.92 -13.16 -3.18
C TRP A 45 56.42 -13.38 -3.04
N LEU A 46 56.85 -14.52 -2.49
CA LEU A 46 58.26 -14.90 -2.45
C LEU A 46 58.84 -15.10 -3.86
N LEU A 47 58.11 -15.79 -4.75
CA LEU A 47 58.49 -15.96 -6.15
C LEU A 47 58.58 -14.61 -6.86
N LEU A 48 57.61 -13.72 -6.66
CA LEU A 48 57.65 -12.37 -7.22
C LEU A 48 58.87 -11.60 -6.73
N ALA A 49 59.19 -11.66 -5.44
CA ALA A 49 60.38 -11.02 -4.88
C ALA A 49 61.68 -11.59 -5.46
N VAL A 50 61.77 -12.92 -5.63
CA VAL A 50 62.92 -13.59 -6.25
C VAL A 50 63.05 -13.20 -7.73
N LEU A 51 61.95 -13.14 -8.48
CA LEU A 51 61.96 -12.74 -9.89
C LEU A 51 62.40 -11.29 -10.06
N VAL A 52 61.95 -10.39 -9.18
CA VAL A 52 62.39 -8.99 -9.17
C VAL A 52 63.89 -8.90 -8.84
N ALA A 53 64.36 -9.64 -7.81
CA ALA A 53 65.78 -9.66 -7.45
C ALA A 53 66.66 -10.23 -8.57
N ALA A 54 66.24 -11.32 -9.21
CA ALA A 54 66.91 -11.92 -10.35
C ALA A 54 66.96 -10.95 -11.53
N GLY A 55 65.84 -10.30 -11.86
CA GLY A 55 65.74 -9.31 -12.92
C GLY A 55 66.69 -8.12 -12.71
N VAL A 56 66.73 -7.58 -11.49
CA VAL A 56 67.66 -6.50 -11.11
C VAL A 56 69.12 -6.95 -11.20
N LEU A 57 69.43 -8.17 -10.74
CA LEU A 57 70.78 -8.74 -10.84
C LEU A 57 71.22 -8.92 -12.29
N THR A 58 70.37 -9.50 -13.14
CA THR A 58 70.66 -9.64 -14.58
C THR A 58 70.77 -8.29 -15.28
N GLY A 59 69.93 -7.32 -14.93
CA GLY A 59 69.99 -5.96 -15.47
C GLY A 59 71.29 -5.25 -15.09
N LEU A 60 71.74 -5.38 -13.84
CA LEU A 60 73.01 -4.83 -13.37
C LEU A 60 74.21 -5.50 -14.06
N LEU A 61 74.20 -6.83 -14.20
CA LEU A 61 75.26 -7.57 -14.88
C LEU A 61 75.35 -7.23 -16.38
N ALA A 62 74.20 -7.00 -17.03
CA ALA A 62 74.14 -6.56 -18.42
C ALA A 62 74.60 -5.11 -18.59
N LEU A 63 74.21 -4.21 -17.68
CA LEU A 63 74.62 -2.80 -17.71
C LEU A 63 76.13 -2.62 -17.46
N PHE A 64 76.73 -3.48 -16.64
CA PHE A 64 78.16 -3.48 -16.32
C PHE A 64 79.00 -4.45 -17.17
N ASN A 65 78.41 -5.06 -18.20
CA ASN A 65 79.11 -5.88 -19.19
C ASN A 65 79.96 -7.02 -18.58
N TRP A 66 79.38 -7.78 -17.64
CA TRP A 66 80.03 -8.87 -16.88
C TRP A 66 81.42 -8.50 -16.32
N PRO A 67 81.48 -7.86 -15.14
CA PRO A 67 82.75 -7.45 -14.55
C PRO A 67 83.59 -8.67 -14.16
N GLU A 68 84.87 -8.70 -14.54
CA GLU A 68 85.86 -9.62 -13.99
C GLU A 68 85.95 -9.37 -12.47
N MET A 69 85.65 -10.37 -11.65
CA MET A 69 85.70 -10.23 -10.18
C MET A 69 87.15 -10.00 -9.74
N PRO A 70 87.52 -8.83 -9.20
CA PRO A 70 88.87 -8.63 -8.69
C PRO A 70 89.11 -9.51 -7.44
N PRO A 71 90.36 -9.95 -7.18
CA PRO A 71 90.69 -10.76 -6.01
C PRO A 71 90.36 -10.01 -4.70
N PRO A 72 90.03 -10.72 -3.61
CA PRO A 72 89.37 -10.19 -2.40
C PRO A 72 90.14 -9.15 -1.57
N ALA A 73 91.26 -8.61 -2.06
CA ALA A 73 92.14 -7.69 -1.35
C ALA A 73 92.07 -6.21 -1.81
N ALA A 74 91.03 -5.80 -2.56
CA ALA A 74 91.00 -4.49 -3.24
C ALA A 74 89.72 -3.66 -3.05
N PHE A 75 89.14 -3.61 -1.85
CA PHE A 75 88.01 -2.71 -1.56
C PHE A 75 88.44 -1.58 -0.62
N ASP A 76 88.31 -0.33 -1.08
CA ASP A 76 88.50 0.90 -0.29
C ASP A 76 87.27 1.11 0.65
N PRO A 77 87.43 1.49 1.94
CA PRO A 77 86.32 1.77 2.86
C PRO A 77 85.16 2.61 2.30
N VAL A 78 85.41 3.54 1.38
CA VAL A 78 84.35 4.34 0.72
C VAL A 78 83.45 3.49 -0.19
N GLN A 79 84.01 2.50 -0.90
CA GLN A 79 83.26 1.61 -1.78
C GLN A 79 82.38 0.63 -1.00
N LEU A 80 82.86 0.16 0.17
CA LEU A 80 82.07 -0.67 1.09
C LEU A 80 80.84 0.08 1.63
N LEU A 81 80.96 1.39 1.88
CA LEU A 81 79.85 2.23 2.32
C LEU A 81 78.77 2.38 1.23
N GLU A 82 79.16 2.58 -0.03
CA GLU A 82 78.21 2.69 -1.14
C GLU A 82 77.49 1.36 -1.42
N LEU A 83 78.21 0.23 -1.36
CA LEU A 83 77.59 -1.09 -1.44
C LEU A 83 76.57 -1.31 -0.31
N LEU A 84 76.91 -0.90 0.92
CA LEU A 84 76.02 -1.01 2.08
C LEU A 84 74.76 -0.16 1.90
N LYS A 85 74.86 1.06 1.36
CA LYS A 85 73.70 1.93 1.07
C LYS A 85 72.79 1.30 0.02
N ILE A 86 73.35 0.76 -1.05
CA ILE A 86 72.59 0.08 -2.11
C ILE A 86 71.89 -1.14 -1.53
N ALA A 87 72.61 -1.97 -0.76
CA ALA A 87 72.04 -3.15 -0.10
C ALA A 87 70.88 -2.76 0.85
N LEU A 88 71.06 -1.74 1.69
CA LEU A 88 70.01 -1.22 2.58
C LEU A 88 68.80 -0.70 1.79
N ALA A 89 69.02 0.01 0.68
CA ALA A 89 67.94 0.53 -0.16
C ALA A 89 67.14 -0.59 -0.84
N VAL A 90 67.81 -1.64 -1.33
CA VAL A 90 67.15 -2.82 -1.92
C VAL A 90 66.32 -3.57 -0.86
N VAL A 91 66.88 -3.80 0.32
CA VAL A 91 66.17 -4.45 1.43
C VAL A 91 64.96 -3.61 1.86
N ALA A 92 65.12 -2.28 1.96
CA ALA A 92 64.03 -1.37 2.28
C ALA A 92 62.93 -1.38 1.20
N GLY A 93 63.31 -1.39 -0.09
CA GLY A 93 62.38 -1.47 -1.21
C GLY A 93 61.57 -2.77 -1.22
N LEU A 94 62.24 -3.91 -1.03
CA LEU A 94 61.57 -5.22 -0.90
C LEU A 94 60.66 -5.26 0.33
N GLY A 95 61.12 -4.74 1.47
CA GLY A 95 60.31 -4.61 2.68
C GLY A 95 59.06 -3.76 2.47
N GLY A 96 59.17 -2.66 1.74
CA GLY A 96 58.04 -1.79 1.39
C GLY A 96 56.99 -2.48 0.51
N VAL A 97 57.42 -3.27 -0.48
CA VAL A 97 56.51 -4.05 -1.34
C VAL A 97 55.78 -5.13 -0.53
N VAL A 98 56.49 -5.85 0.36
CA VAL A 98 55.89 -6.86 1.23
C VAL A 98 54.87 -6.21 2.18
N LEU A 99 55.22 -5.07 2.78
CA LEU A 99 54.32 -4.34 3.68
C LEU A 99 53.05 -3.86 2.96
N LEU A 100 53.18 -3.35 1.73
CA LEU A 100 52.06 -2.95 0.89
C LEU A 100 51.17 -4.15 0.54
N ALA A 101 51.77 -5.27 0.11
CA ALA A 101 51.06 -6.49 -0.22
C ALA A 101 50.26 -7.05 0.96
N VAL A 102 50.85 -7.05 2.16
CA VAL A 102 50.18 -7.47 3.39
C VAL A 102 49.01 -6.55 3.72
N ASN A 103 49.19 -5.22 3.61
CA ASN A 103 48.10 -4.26 3.87
C ASN A 103 46.95 -4.39 2.86
N LEU A 104 47.24 -4.54 1.56
CA LEU A 104 46.21 -4.76 0.54
C LEU A 104 45.44 -6.06 0.76
N ARG A 105 46.13 -7.12 1.19
CA ARG A 105 45.47 -8.39 1.52
C ARG A 105 44.60 -8.26 2.75
N LYS A 106 45.09 -7.61 3.82
CA LYS A 106 44.30 -7.34 5.02
C LYS A 106 43.05 -6.56 4.68
N GLN A 107 43.16 -5.52 3.86
CA GLN A 107 41.99 -4.74 3.41
C GLN A 107 40.95 -5.62 2.70
N ARG A 108 41.37 -6.47 1.74
CA ARG A 108 40.45 -7.37 1.04
C ARG A 108 39.77 -8.38 1.96
N VAL A 109 40.50 -8.90 2.96
CA VAL A 109 39.93 -9.82 3.95
C VAL A 109 38.89 -9.09 4.81
N THR A 110 39.22 -7.89 5.31
CA THR A 110 38.27 -7.10 6.12
C THR A 110 37.03 -6.68 5.33
N GLU A 111 37.17 -6.32 4.05
CA GLU A 111 36.03 -6.03 3.18
C GLU A 111 35.15 -7.27 2.95
N ALA A 112 35.75 -8.45 2.76
CA ALA A 112 35.03 -9.71 2.60
C ALA A 112 34.32 -10.11 3.90
N GLU A 113 34.98 -9.99 5.05
CA GLU A 113 34.40 -10.23 6.37
C GLU A 113 33.23 -9.30 6.65
N HIS A 114 33.35 -8.01 6.31
CA HIS A 114 32.26 -7.05 6.49
C HIS A 114 31.05 -7.39 5.62
N ARG A 115 31.25 -7.80 4.36
CA ARG A 115 30.15 -8.25 3.49
C ARG A 115 29.47 -9.52 4.01
N LEU A 116 30.27 -10.48 4.50
CA LEU A 116 29.73 -11.70 5.10
C LEU A 116 28.94 -11.39 6.38
N ALA A 117 29.43 -10.48 7.22
CA ALA A 117 28.73 -10.03 8.42
C ALA A 117 27.39 -9.37 8.06
N GLN A 118 27.37 -8.41 7.12
CA GLN A 118 26.13 -7.78 6.65
C GLN A 118 25.10 -8.81 6.13
N SER A 119 25.55 -9.80 5.34
CA SER A 119 24.67 -10.86 4.86
C SER A 119 24.20 -11.85 5.93
N ARG A 120 24.93 -11.97 7.05
CA ARG A 120 24.50 -12.75 8.21
C ARG A 120 23.47 -11.97 9.01
N ASP A 121 23.75 -10.71 9.32
CA ASP A 121 22.84 -9.83 10.05
C ASP A 121 21.48 -9.73 9.34
N GLN A 122 21.48 -9.58 8.01
CA GLN A 122 20.24 -9.56 7.22
C GLN A 122 19.46 -10.88 7.33
N ARG A 123 20.15 -12.03 7.22
CA ARG A 123 19.49 -13.34 7.32
C ARG A 123 18.95 -13.61 8.72
N GLU A 124 19.68 -13.21 9.75
CA GLU A 124 19.25 -13.33 11.15
C GLU A 124 18.02 -12.45 11.40
N GLN A 125 18.00 -11.24 10.83
CA GLN A 125 16.84 -10.35 10.91
C GLN A 125 15.61 -10.96 10.20
N GLU A 126 15.78 -11.47 8.98
CA GLU A 126 14.71 -12.15 8.23
C GLU A 126 14.20 -13.39 8.98
N GLN A 127 15.09 -14.20 9.57
CA GLN A 127 14.72 -15.35 10.40
C GLN A 127 13.93 -14.93 11.63
N SER A 128 14.38 -13.89 12.35
CA SER A 128 13.68 -13.36 13.53
C SER A 128 12.26 -12.90 13.19
N PHE A 129 12.05 -12.22 12.05
CA PHE A 129 10.71 -11.86 11.61
C PHE A 129 9.84 -13.08 11.27
N ASN A 130 10.40 -14.06 10.57
CA ASN A 130 9.68 -15.30 10.25
C ASN A 130 9.30 -16.12 11.50
N GLU A 131 10.16 -16.16 12.51
CA GLU A 131 9.88 -16.83 13.80
C GLU A 131 8.78 -16.12 14.59
N ARG A 132 8.84 -14.78 14.66
CA ARG A 132 7.77 -13.95 15.25
C ARG A 132 6.44 -14.13 14.51
N TYR A 133 6.48 -14.22 13.18
CA TYR A 133 5.32 -14.48 12.35
C TYR A 133 4.68 -15.83 12.69
N GLY A 134 5.46 -16.91 12.71
CA GLY A 134 4.98 -18.24 13.06
C GLY A 134 4.34 -18.27 14.44
N THR A 135 5.00 -17.66 15.43
CA THR A 135 4.48 -17.56 16.81
C THR A 135 3.16 -16.78 16.88
N ALA A 136 3.07 -15.64 16.20
CA ALA A 136 1.86 -14.83 16.19
C ALA A 136 0.69 -15.54 15.49
N ALA A 137 0.98 -16.26 14.39
CA ALA A 137 -0.01 -17.07 13.68
C ALA A 137 -0.54 -18.24 14.53
N GLU A 138 0.35 -18.95 15.24
CA GLU A 138 -0.03 -20.00 16.19
C GLU A 138 -0.91 -19.46 17.33
N GLN A 139 -0.56 -18.29 17.88
CA GLN A 139 -1.36 -17.64 18.91
C GLN A 139 -2.76 -17.25 18.41
N LEU A 140 -2.85 -16.71 17.19
CA LEU A 140 -4.11 -16.31 16.57
C LEU A 140 -5.02 -17.52 16.26
N ALA A 141 -4.43 -18.67 15.93
CA ALA A 141 -5.14 -19.92 15.69
C ALA A 141 -5.48 -20.71 16.97
N HIS A 142 -5.14 -20.18 18.15
CA HIS A 142 -5.28 -20.90 19.41
C HIS A 142 -6.75 -21.02 19.85
N GLU A 143 -7.11 -22.15 20.49
CA GLU A 143 -8.48 -22.42 20.96
C GLU A 143 -8.93 -21.43 22.06
N HIS A 144 -7.98 -20.98 22.90
CA HIS A 144 -8.24 -20.05 23.98
C HIS A 144 -8.29 -18.57 23.50
N PRO A 145 -9.39 -17.83 23.71
CA PRO A 145 -9.59 -16.47 23.19
C PRO A 145 -8.54 -15.45 23.64
N ALA A 146 -8.10 -15.52 24.90
CA ALA A 146 -7.05 -14.64 25.42
C ALA A 146 -5.71 -14.78 24.66
N VAL A 147 -5.39 -15.99 24.18
CA VAL A 147 -4.19 -16.24 23.37
C VAL A 147 -4.39 -15.70 21.96
N ARG A 148 -5.60 -15.83 21.39
CA ARG A 148 -5.93 -15.19 20.10
C ARG A 148 -5.76 -13.68 20.15
N LEU A 149 -6.23 -13.02 21.21
CA LEU A 149 -6.02 -11.58 21.42
C LEU A 149 -4.53 -11.21 21.46
N ALA A 150 -3.71 -12.00 22.16
CA ALA A 150 -2.26 -11.81 22.15
C ALA A 150 -1.67 -11.97 20.74
N GLY A 151 -2.16 -12.96 19.99
CA GLY A 151 -1.81 -13.18 18.58
C GLY A 151 -2.16 -12.00 17.68
N VAL A 152 -3.33 -11.37 17.86
CA VAL A 152 -3.73 -10.16 17.12
C VAL A 152 -2.72 -9.03 17.34
N TYR A 153 -2.38 -8.73 18.60
CA TYR A 153 -1.40 -7.67 18.90
C TYR A 153 0.02 -8.03 18.44
N ALA A 154 0.42 -9.30 18.54
CA ALA A 154 1.71 -9.77 18.06
C ALA A 154 1.82 -9.63 16.53
N MET A 155 0.77 -9.99 15.79
CA MET A 155 0.69 -9.86 14.33
C MET A 155 0.72 -8.39 13.91
N ALA A 156 -0.01 -7.54 14.61
CA ALA A 156 -0.03 -6.11 14.37
C ALA A 156 1.32 -5.44 14.65
N GLY A 157 1.98 -5.80 15.76
CA GLY A 157 3.32 -5.30 16.08
C GLY A 157 4.38 -5.79 15.07
N LEU A 158 4.26 -7.02 14.59
CA LEU A 158 5.12 -7.52 13.52
C LEU A 158 4.92 -6.74 12.21
N ALA A 159 3.67 -6.41 11.87
CA ALA A 159 3.35 -5.60 10.70
C ALA A 159 3.97 -4.19 10.78
N ASP A 160 4.07 -3.61 11.98
CA ASP A 160 4.73 -2.31 12.17
C ASP A 160 6.24 -2.37 11.90
N ASP A 161 6.89 -3.47 12.30
CA ASP A 161 8.34 -3.64 12.17
C ASP A 161 8.76 -4.13 10.77
N TRP A 162 7.91 -4.94 10.11
CA TRP A 162 8.30 -5.72 8.94
C TRP A 162 7.87 -5.08 7.62
N SER A 163 8.46 -3.92 7.30
CA SER A 163 8.09 -3.11 6.13
C SER A 163 8.06 -3.85 4.77
N GLY A 164 8.91 -4.87 4.58
CA GLY A 164 8.94 -5.65 3.35
C GLY A 164 7.78 -6.64 3.18
N ASN A 165 7.15 -7.07 4.27
CA ASN A 165 6.14 -8.13 4.30
C ASN A 165 4.94 -7.76 5.19
N GLN A 166 4.73 -6.48 5.44
CA GLN A 166 3.61 -5.96 6.23
C GLN A 166 2.26 -6.50 5.72
N GLN A 167 2.09 -6.56 4.40
CA GLN A 167 0.86 -7.06 3.76
C GLN A 167 0.51 -8.47 4.23
N ILE A 168 1.49 -9.38 4.41
CA ILE A 168 1.23 -10.75 4.85
C ILE A 168 0.59 -10.77 6.25
N CYS A 169 1.03 -9.89 7.14
CA CYS A 169 0.46 -9.79 8.48
C CYS A 169 -0.97 -9.24 8.44
N VAL A 170 -1.24 -8.26 7.58
CA VAL A 170 -2.58 -7.72 7.34
C VAL A 170 -3.50 -8.76 6.72
N ASP A 171 -3.02 -9.53 5.74
CA ASP A 171 -3.75 -10.61 5.08
C ASP A 171 -4.20 -11.69 6.08
N VAL A 172 -3.38 -12.01 7.08
CA VAL A 172 -3.76 -12.95 8.15
C VAL A 172 -4.87 -12.38 9.03
N LEU A 173 -4.81 -11.09 9.40
CA LEU A 173 -5.86 -10.43 10.17
C LEU A 173 -7.18 -10.36 9.38
N CYS A 174 -7.11 -9.96 8.11
CA CYS A 174 -8.24 -9.99 7.19
C CYS A 174 -8.79 -11.41 6.99
N GLY A 175 -7.91 -12.40 6.87
CA GLY A 175 -8.25 -13.82 6.79
C GLY A 175 -9.01 -14.31 8.02
N TYR A 176 -8.61 -13.88 9.22
CA TYR A 176 -9.35 -14.19 10.46
C TYR A 176 -10.78 -13.65 10.42
N LEU A 177 -10.97 -12.40 9.98
CA LEU A 177 -12.31 -11.80 9.85
C LEU A 177 -13.19 -12.51 8.81
N ARG A 178 -12.58 -13.14 7.80
CA ARG A 178 -13.28 -13.91 6.76
C ARG A 178 -13.67 -15.32 7.17
N LEU A 179 -13.13 -15.85 8.28
CA LEU A 179 -13.62 -17.11 8.82
C LEU A 179 -15.09 -16.94 9.25
N PRO A 180 -15.91 -17.99 9.19
CA PRO A 180 -17.26 -17.96 9.76
C PRO A 180 -17.18 -17.60 11.25
N ALA A 181 -18.04 -16.70 11.71
CA ALA A 181 -18.18 -16.43 13.14
C ALA A 181 -18.73 -17.69 13.84
N VAL A 182 -18.18 -18.03 15.00
CA VAL A 182 -18.72 -19.13 15.81
C VAL A 182 -19.96 -18.62 16.53
N GLU A 183 -21.14 -19.07 16.11
CA GLU A 183 -22.41 -18.63 16.70
C GLU A 183 -22.44 -18.86 18.22
N GLY A 184 -22.83 -17.83 18.97
CA GLY A 184 -22.94 -17.88 20.42
C GLY A 184 -21.61 -17.76 21.19
N ASP A 185 -20.46 -17.68 20.51
CA ASP A 185 -19.18 -17.43 21.15
C ASP A 185 -18.88 -15.93 21.27
N GLY A 186 -19.34 -15.31 22.36
CA GLY A 186 -19.05 -13.90 22.66
C GLY A 186 -17.55 -13.60 22.79
N SER A 187 -16.70 -14.61 22.96
CA SER A 187 -15.25 -14.41 23.01
C SER A 187 -14.64 -14.26 21.61
N ASP A 188 -15.16 -14.95 20.59
CA ASP A 188 -14.75 -14.73 19.19
C ASP A 188 -15.19 -13.36 18.69
N VAL A 189 -16.40 -12.93 19.05
CA VAL A 189 -16.87 -11.56 18.79
C VAL A 189 -15.86 -10.54 19.31
N LYS A 190 -15.35 -10.74 20.54
CA LYS A 190 -14.36 -9.83 21.13
C LYS A 190 -13.01 -9.84 20.40
N VAL A 191 -12.58 -10.99 19.90
CA VAL A 191 -11.36 -11.09 19.09
C VAL A 191 -11.54 -10.35 17.76
N ARG A 192 -12.66 -10.55 17.07
CA ARG A 192 -12.98 -9.85 15.81
C ARG A 192 -13.07 -8.34 15.98
N GLU A 193 -13.74 -7.86 17.03
CA GLU A 193 -13.75 -6.45 17.41
C GLU A 193 -12.33 -5.91 17.59
N THR A 194 -11.46 -6.71 18.23
CA THR A 194 -10.05 -6.33 18.44
C THR A 194 -9.28 -6.27 17.13
N VAL A 195 -9.49 -7.22 16.21
CA VAL A 195 -8.89 -7.19 14.87
C VAL A 195 -9.33 -5.94 14.11
N VAL A 196 -10.63 -5.65 14.07
CA VAL A 196 -11.16 -4.44 13.41
C VAL A 196 -10.58 -3.17 14.06
N GLY A 197 -10.52 -3.11 15.39
CA GLY A 197 -9.95 -1.98 16.13
C GLY A 197 -8.48 -1.73 15.82
N VAL A 198 -7.67 -2.80 15.78
CA VAL A 198 -6.25 -2.73 15.41
C VAL A 198 -6.08 -2.29 13.96
N LEU A 199 -6.84 -2.86 13.02
CA LEU A 199 -6.81 -2.44 11.62
C LEU A 199 -7.15 -0.95 11.51
N ARG A 200 -8.23 -0.49 12.14
CA ARG A 200 -8.63 0.92 12.15
C ARG A 200 -7.53 1.83 12.69
N GLU A 201 -6.99 1.53 13.88
CA GLU A 201 -5.98 2.35 14.55
C GLU A 201 -4.76 2.53 13.63
N ARG A 202 -4.26 1.44 13.05
CA ARG A 202 -3.04 1.45 12.26
C ARG A 202 -3.24 2.04 10.88
N LEU A 203 -4.36 1.75 10.22
CA LEU A 203 -4.73 2.35 8.93
C LEU A 203 -4.97 3.86 9.02
N SER A 204 -5.33 4.37 10.20
CA SER A 204 -5.47 5.82 10.45
C SER A 204 -4.15 6.54 10.72
N GLY A 205 -3.09 5.80 11.00
CA GLY A 205 -1.79 6.35 11.37
C GLY A 205 -0.63 5.58 10.76
N GLY A 206 -0.04 4.66 11.53
CA GLY A 206 1.24 4.01 11.23
C GLY A 206 1.33 3.29 9.88
N TRP A 207 0.21 2.87 9.31
CA TRP A 207 0.14 2.17 8.02
C TRP A 207 -0.34 3.06 6.86
N ALA A 208 -0.39 4.38 7.06
CA ALA A 208 -0.76 5.33 6.00
C ALA A 208 0.23 5.32 4.82
N ARG A 209 1.47 4.85 5.03
CA ARG A 209 2.48 4.58 4.00
C ARG A 209 3.34 3.40 4.49
N PRO A 210 3.09 2.16 4.02
CA PRO A 210 2.97 1.75 2.61
C PRO A 210 1.52 1.50 2.10
N HIS A 211 1.38 1.09 0.82
CA HIS A 211 0.11 0.59 0.27
C HIS A 211 -0.27 -0.68 1.00
N VAL A 212 -1.38 -0.65 1.74
CA VAL A 212 -1.97 -1.83 2.39
C VAL A 212 -3.29 -2.15 1.72
N ASP A 213 -3.41 -3.38 1.26
CA ASP A 213 -4.61 -3.90 0.64
C ASP A 213 -5.47 -4.63 1.69
N LEU A 214 -6.79 -4.52 1.56
CA LEU A 214 -7.75 -5.12 2.48
C LEU A 214 -8.69 -6.06 1.72
N ASP A 215 -8.53 -7.36 1.90
CA ASP A 215 -9.49 -8.35 1.40
C ASP A 215 -10.39 -8.82 2.54
N LEU A 216 -11.61 -8.28 2.60
CA LEU A 216 -12.65 -8.65 3.56
C LEU A 216 -13.84 -9.30 2.85
N SER A 217 -13.60 -9.92 1.69
CA SER A 217 -14.63 -10.60 0.91
C SER A 217 -15.28 -11.74 1.70
N GLY A 218 -16.61 -11.77 1.72
CA GLY A 218 -17.39 -12.77 2.46
C GLY A 218 -17.33 -12.65 3.98
N ALA A 219 -16.71 -11.60 4.54
CA ALA A 219 -16.63 -11.42 5.98
C ALA A 219 -17.96 -10.96 6.58
N VAL A 220 -18.25 -11.41 7.80
CA VAL A 220 -19.34 -10.84 8.63
C VAL A 220 -18.73 -9.82 9.58
N LEU A 221 -19.15 -8.56 9.43
CA LEU A 221 -18.52 -7.40 10.03
C LEU A 221 -19.56 -6.64 10.88
N ALA A 222 -19.44 -6.78 12.20
CA ALA A 222 -20.27 -6.07 13.15
C ALA A 222 -19.62 -4.73 13.56
N ASP A 223 -20.42 -3.66 13.62
CA ASP A 223 -20.01 -2.35 14.12
C ASP A 223 -18.73 -1.79 13.46
N MET A 224 -18.60 -1.98 12.15
CA MET A 224 -17.42 -1.60 11.38
C MET A 224 -17.25 -0.07 11.37
N ASP A 225 -16.10 0.44 11.83
CA ASP A 225 -15.80 1.89 11.79
C ASP A 225 -14.43 2.18 11.17
N PHE A 226 -14.45 2.59 9.91
CA PHE A 226 -13.32 3.04 9.12
C PHE A 226 -13.46 4.53 8.75
N THR A 227 -13.71 5.40 9.75
CA THR A 227 -13.84 6.87 9.55
C THR A 227 -12.53 7.58 9.15
N SER A 228 -11.36 6.97 9.30
CA SER A 228 -10.08 7.68 9.09
C SER A 228 -9.01 6.82 8.43
N VAL A 229 -9.39 5.92 7.52
CA VAL A 229 -8.44 5.07 6.80
C VAL A 229 -7.61 5.92 5.84
N ALA A 230 -6.29 5.96 6.02
CA ALA A 230 -5.37 6.81 5.25
C ALA A 230 -4.39 6.04 4.36
N THR A 231 -4.65 4.75 4.10
CA THR A 231 -3.82 3.94 3.18
C THR A 231 -4.24 4.11 1.73
N SER A 232 -3.30 3.90 0.80
CA SER A 232 -3.49 4.06 -0.65
C SER A 232 -3.71 2.75 -1.42
N GLY A 233 -3.89 1.62 -0.73
CA GLY A 233 -4.17 0.32 -1.36
C GLY A 233 -5.58 0.21 -1.98
N TRP A 234 -6.01 -1.03 -2.20
CA TRP A 234 -7.40 -1.36 -2.54
C TRP A 234 -8.12 -2.03 -1.37
N ALA A 235 -9.45 -1.97 -1.37
CA ALA A 235 -10.27 -2.68 -0.38
C ALA A 235 -11.40 -3.44 -1.08
N ARG A 236 -11.59 -4.71 -0.72
CA ARG A 236 -12.63 -5.57 -1.27
C ARG A 236 -13.55 -6.03 -0.14
N PHE A 237 -14.83 -5.77 -0.32
CA PHE A 237 -15.92 -6.20 0.56
C PHE A 237 -16.95 -7.03 -0.21
N ASP A 238 -16.53 -7.68 -1.29
CA ASP A 238 -17.42 -8.45 -2.15
C ASP A 238 -18.05 -9.61 -1.34
N GLY A 239 -19.38 -9.69 -1.34
CA GLY A 239 -20.15 -10.67 -0.55
C GLY A 239 -20.04 -10.49 0.97
N ALA A 240 -19.48 -9.39 1.47
CA ALA A 240 -19.40 -9.12 2.90
C ALA A 240 -20.77 -8.74 3.47
N ARG A 241 -21.01 -9.07 4.75
CA ARG A 241 -22.25 -8.78 5.48
C ARG A 241 -21.94 -7.83 6.63
N PHE A 242 -22.56 -6.66 6.62
CA PHE A 242 -22.39 -5.61 7.62
C PHE A 242 -23.57 -5.60 8.59
N GLU A 243 -23.29 -5.78 9.87
CA GLU A 243 -24.29 -5.94 10.93
C GLU A 243 -23.99 -5.04 12.13
N GLY A 244 -24.86 -5.06 13.14
CA GLY A 244 -24.70 -4.29 14.37
C GLY A 244 -25.38 -2.92 14.31
N GLY A 245 -25.01 -2.04 15.23
CA GLY A 245 -25.60 -0.71 15.36
C GLY A 245 -25.06 0.28 14.33
N ARG A 246 -23.81 0.15 13.89
CA ARG A 246 -23.23 1.15 12.98
C ARG A 246 -22.14 0.63 12.05
N THR A 247 -22.29 0.90 10.75
CA THR A 247 -21.22 0.72 9.76
C THR A 247 -20.80 2.08 9.20
N ILE A 248 -19.53 2.43 9.31
CA ILE A 248 -18.95 3.65 8.78
C ILE A 248 -17.76 3.33 7.88
N LEU A 249 -17.82 3.73 6.61
CA LEU A 249 -16.81 3.44 5.59
C LEU A 249 -16.34 4.74 4.93
N ASP A 250 -15.33 5.38 5.52
CA ASP A 250 -14.65 6.56 4.95
C ASP A 250 -13.36 6.13 4.23
N LEU A 251 -13.53 5.72 2.99
CA LEU A 251 -12.50 5.05 2.19
C LEU A 251 -11.93 5.96 1.09
N ARG A 252 -11.96 7.29 1.31
CA ARG A 252 -11.55 8.32 0.33
C ARG A 252 -10.13 8.15 -0.22
N TRP A 253 -9.22 7.60 0.58
CA TRP A 253 -7.81 7.45 0.22
C TRP A 253 -7.50 6.16 -0.55
N LEU A 254 -8.44 5.21 -0.56
CA LEU A 254 -8.28 3.94 -1.28
C LEU A 254 -8.54 4.14 -2.79
N SER A 255 -7.72 3.49 -3.60
CA SER A 255 -7.73 3.66 -5.05
C SER A 255 -8.87 2.88 -5.72
N ASN A 256 -9.16 1.67 -5.23
CA ASN A 256 -10.18 0.77 -5.74
C ASN A 256 -10.92 0.10 -4.58
N THR A 257 -12.21 0.40 -4.41
CA THR A 257 -13.04 -0.15 -3.34
C THR A 257 -14.28 -0.78 -3.93
N THR A 258 -14.50 -2.07 -3.71
CA THR A 258 -15.65 -2.80 -4.26
C THR A 258 -16.52 -3.40 -3.16
N PHE A 259 -17.83 -3.36 -3.39
CA PHE A 259 -18.87 -3.92 -2.50
C PHE A 259 -19.80 -4.84 -3.29
N SER A 260 -19.26 -5.67 -4.18
CA SER A 260 -20.07 -6.47 -5.10
C SER A 260 -20.90 -7.49 -4.32
N ALA A 261 -22.22 -7.47 -4.46
CA ALA A 261 -23.12 -8.36 -3.71
C ALA A 261 -22.95 -8.31 -2.18
N ALA A 262 -22.50 -7.17 -1.63
CA ALA A 262 -22.43 -6.97 -0.19
C ALA A 262 -23.82 -6.75 0.42
N GLU A 263 -24.02 -7.20 1.65
CA GLU A 263 -25.26 -7.04 2.41
C GLU A 263 -25.07 -6.04 3.57
N PHE A 264 -25.90 -5.01 3.63
CA PHE A 264 -25.90 -4.02 4.70
C PHE A 264 -27.18 -4.14 5.53
N LEU A 265 -27.01 -4.61 6.76
CA LEU A 265 -28.07 -4.89 7.74
C LEU A 265 -27.92 -4.07 9.02
N ALA A 266 -26.87 -3.25 9.11
CA ALA A 266 -26.61 -2.42 10.28
C ALA A 266 -27.70 -1.35 10.44
N GLU A 267 -28.02 -1.00 11.68
CA GLU A 267 -29.06 0.01 11.98
C GLU A 267 -28.76 1.36 11.33
N ARG A 268 -27.47 1.70 11.20
CA ARG A 268 -27.02 2.90 10.53
C ARG A 268 -25.77 2.64 9.71
N THR A 269 -25.80 3.07 8.46
CA THR A 269 -24.70 2.88 7.52
C THR A 269 -24.30 4.20 6.87
N GLU A 270 -23.02 4.55 6.96
CA GLU A 270 -22.42 5.78 6.45
C GLU A 270 -21.27 5.44 5.49
N PHE A 271 -21.26 6.02 4.29
CA PHE A 271 -20.15 5.89 3.35
C PHE A 271 -19.72 7.25 2.81
N GLY A 272 -18.43 7.39 2.54
CA GLY A 272 -17.88 8.45 1.69
C GLY A 272 -17.81 7.97 0.23
N LYS A 273 -16.60 7.97 -0.35
CA LYS A 273 -16.33 7.37 -1.66
C LYS A 273 -16.68 5.88 -1.67
N ALA A 274 -17.61 5.46 -2.54
CA ALA A 274 -17.95 4.05 -2.72
C ALA A 274 -18.52 3.76 -4.12
N GLU A 275 -18.13 2.62 -4.69
CA GLU A 275 -18.75 2.01 -5.87
C GLU A 275 -19.38 0.69 -5.43
N LEU A 276 -20.71 0.60 -5.52
CA LEU A 276 -21.48 -0.56 -5.11
C LEU A 276 -22.16 -1.19 -6.32
N LEU A 277 -21.95 -2.50 -6.49
CA LEU A 277 -22.53 -3.28 -7.58
C LEU A 277 -23.37 -4.42 -6.99
N GLY A 278 -24.68 -4.40 -7.19
CA GLY A 278 -25.55 -5.47 -6.71
C GLY A 278 -25.64 -5.59 -5.19
N ALA A 279 -25.33 -4.53 -4.45
CA ALA A 279 -25.40 -4.54 -2.99
C ALA A 279 -26.85 -4.54 -2.52
N VAL A 280 -27.11 -5.17 -1.37
CA VAL A 280 -28.44 -5.28 -0.77
C VAL A 280 -28.46 -4.56 0.57
N PHE A 281 -29.42 -3.66 0.74
CA PHE A 281 -29.68 -2.93 1.97
C PHE A 281 -31.03 -3.36 2.54
N ARG A 282 -31.05 -3.78 3.81
CA ARG A 282 -32.31 -4.16 4.47
C ARG A 282 -32.45 -3.49 5.84
N GLY A 283 -33.53 -2.74 6.00
CA GLY A 283 -33.78 -1.99 7.22
C GLY A 283 -32.76 -0.88 7.46
N GLY A 284 -32.85 -0.27 8.64
CA GLY A 284 -31.89 0.71 9.10
C GLY A 284 -31.90 2.02 8.30
N THR A 285 -30.85 2.81 8.48
CA THR A 285 -30.68 4.11 7.85
C THR A 285 -29.37 4.19 7.09
N VAL A 286 -29.44 4.47 5.79
CA VAL A 286 -28.28 4.84 4.98
C VAL A 286 -28.12 6.36 5.04
N VAL A 287 -27.00 6.83 5.57
CA VAL A 287 -26.70 8.25 5.72
C VAL A 287 -25.65 8.65 4.69
N LEU A 288 -26.04 9.58 3.83
CA LEU A 288 -25.20 10.21 2.82
C LEU A 288 -24.82 11.61 3.31
N ASP A 289 -23.64 11.70 3.94
CA ASP A 289 -23.14 12.93 4.55
C ASP A 289 -22.26 13.72 3.58
N ALA A 290 -22.66 14.96 3.30
CA ALA A 290 -21.95 15.92 2.46
C ALA A 290 -20.47 16.07 2.80
N GLU A 291 -20.14 16.08 4.10
CA GLU A 291 -18.79 16.38 4.57
C GLU A 291 -17.82 15.22 4.30
N ARG A 292 -18.36 13.99 4.24
CA ARG A 292 -17.58 12.77 3.98
C ARG A 292 -17.38 12.49 2.49
N VAL A 293 -18.27 13.00 1.66
CA VAL A 293 -18.32 12.72 0.22
C VAL A 293 -17.59 13.81 -0.61
N GLN A 294 -17.02 14.83 0.04
CA GLN A 294 -16.35 15.96 -0.63
C GLN A 294 -15.38 15.47 -1.73
N HIS A 295 -15.70 15.82 -2.99
CA HIS A 295 -14.95 15.49 -4.22
C HIS A 295 -14.98 14.03 -4.72
N HIS A 296 -15.87 13.17 -4.20
CA HIS A 296 -15.89 11.74 -4.55
C HIS A 296 -17.29 11.21 -4.85
N THR A 297 -17.53 10.74 -6.08
CA THR A 297 -18.80 10.11 -6.48
C THR A 297 -19.20 8.92 -5.62
N VAL A 298 -20.50 8.80 -5.34
CA VAL A 298 -21.11 7.57 -4.82
C VAL A 298 -21.96 6.97 -5.92
N ASP A 299 -21.53 5.84 -6.47
CA ASP A 299 -22.22 5.13 -7.54
C ASP A 299 -22.80 3.82 -6.99
N LEU A 300 -24.12 3.68 -7.07
CA LEU A 300 -24.88 2.49 -6.69
C LEU A 300 -25.54 1.93 -7.94
N ILE A 301 -25.12 0.73 -8.34
CA ILE A 301 -25.54 0.10 -9.60
C ILE A 301 -26.12 -1.27 -9.29
N GLY A 302 -27.33 -1.58 -9.77
CA GLY A 302 -27.94 -2.90 -9.55
C GLY A 302 -28.35 -3.15 -8.09
N CYS A 303 -28.39 -2.12 -7.24
CA CYS A 303 -28.55 -2.29 -5.79
C CYS A 303 -30.03 -2.43 -5.40
N GLN A 304 -30.29 -3.20 -4.34
CA GLN A 304 -31.63 -3.43 -3.79
C GLN A 304 -31.76 -2.79 -2.41
N PHE A 305 -32.85 -2.07 -2.17
CA PHE A 305 -33.16 -1.43 -0.90
C PHE A 305 -34.53 -1.89 -0.42
N GLN A 306 -34.59 -2.44 0.79
CA GLN A 306 -35.82 -2.91 1.41
C GLN A 306 -36.00 -2.31 2.80
N ASP A 307 -37.08 -1.56 3.01
CA ASP A 307 -37.44 -0.92 4.30
C ASP A 307 -36.32 -0.01 4.85
N VAL A 308 -35.58 0.65 3.95
CA VAL A 308 -34.43 1.50 4.28
C VAL A 308 -34.81 2.97 4.31
N THR A 309 -34.34 3.70 5.32
CA THR A 309 -34.35 5.17 5.30
C THR A 309 -33.06 5.70 4.67
N ILE A 310 -33.15 6.40 3.55
CA ILE A 310 -32.04 7.06 2.87
C ILE A 310 -32.04 8.53 3.29
N SER A 311 -31.11 8.89 4.16
CA SER A 311 -30.99 10.23 4.76
C SER A 311 -29.83 11.00 4.12
N PHE A 312 -30.15 12.06 3.40
CA PHE A 312 -29.16 13.03 2.90
C PHE A 312 -28.92 14.08 3.97
N ARG A 313 -27.66 14.30 4.37
CA ARG A 313 -27.28 15.25 5.43
C ARG A 313 -26.12 16.13 5.02
N GLY A 314 -26.09 17.37 5.51
CA GLY A 314 -24.87 18.17 5.56
C GLY A 314 -25.06 19.65 5.26
N THR A 315 -24.22 20.46 5.91
CA THR A 315 -24.43 21.92 6.02
C THR A 315 -23.63 22.75 5.03
N GLN A 316 -22.72 22.13 4.26
CA GLN A 316 -21.73 22.78 3.39
C GLN A 316 -21.91 22.39 1.90
N ARG A 317 -21.29 23.18 1.02
CA ARG A 317 -21.33 23.09 -0.47
C ARG A 317 -21.21 21.65 -1.01
N TRP A 318 -22.15 21.19 -1.85
CA TRP A 318 -22.07 19.89 -2.54
C TRP A 318 -21.55 20.05 -3.98
N HIS A 319 -20.57 19.22 -4.34
CA HIS A 319 -20.15 18.94 -5.72
C HIS A 319 -19.89 17.44 -5.90
N CYS A 320 -20.77 16.61 -5.35
CA CYS A 320 -20.67 15.18 -5.56
C CYS A 320 -22.03 14.61 -6.02
N PRO A 321 -22.07 13.98 -7.21
CA PRO A 321 -23.26 13.25 -7.62
C PRO A 321 -23.39 11.95 -6.81
N VAL A 322 -24.59 11.72 -6.27
CA VAL A 322 -24.99 10.40 -5.80
C VAL A 322 -25.85 9.80 -6.90
N ASN A 323 -25.40 8.69 -7.49
CA ASN A 323 -26.10 8.07 -8.61
C ASN A 323 -26.62 6.70 -8.21
N PHE A 324 -27.92 6.51 -8.38
CA PHE A 324 -28.58 5.21 -8.34
C PHE A 324 -28.92 4.81 -9.77
N ARG A 325 -28.41 3.67 -10.23
CA ARG A 325 -28.67 3.14 -11.57
C ARG A 325 -29.14 1.70 -11.46
N ASP A 326 -30.19 1.34 -12.19
CA ASP A 326 -30.66 -0.06 -12.20
C ASP A 326 -30.97 -0.56 -10.78
N CYS A 327 -31.53 0.31 -9.92
CA CYS A 327 -31.78 0.02 -8.52
C CYS A 327 -33.26 -0.28 -8.28
N GLU A 328 -33.53 -1.10 -7.26
CA GLU A 328 -34.87 -1.43 -6.81
C GLU A 328 -35.06 -0.97 -5.37
N PHE A 329 -36.13 -0.20 -5.12
CA PHE A 329 -36.49 0.30 -3.79
C PHE A 329 -37.88 -0.21 -3.42
N SER A 330 -38.00 -0.81 -2.24
CA SER A 330 -39.27 -1.31 -1.69
C SER A 330 -39.44 -0.84 -0.25
N GLY A 331 -40.53 -0.12 0.04
CA GLY A 331 -40.79 0.37 1.40
C GLY A 331 -39.80 1.42 1.92
N CYS A 332 -39.03 2.05 1.02
CA CYS A 332 -37.97 2.98 1.40
C CYS A 332 -38.48 4.39 1.71
N THR A 333 -37.79 5.11 2.58
CA THR A 333 -38.05 6.53 2.86
C THR A 333 -36.83 7.38 2.49
N PHE A 334 -37.02 8.38 1.65
CA PHE A 334 -35.99 9.37 1.30
C PHE A 334 -36.19 10.62 2.15
N GLU A 335 -35.20 10.97 2.97
CA GLU A 335 -35.23 12.13 3.85
C GLU A 335 -34.08 13.09 3.51
N PHE A 336 -34.37 14.38 3.42
CA PHE A 336 -33.38 15.42 3.18
C PHE A 336 -33.25 16.30 4.42
N ARG A 337 -32.21 16.11 5.24
CA ARG A 337 -32.05 16.84 6.52
C ARG A 337 -30.88 17.82 6.47
N GLU A 338 -31.06 19.00 7.06
CA GLU A 338 -30.00 19.99 7.32
C GLU A 338 -29.16 20.45 6.12
N LEU A 339 -29.68 20.28 4.90
CA LEU A 339 -29.08 20.89 3.73
C LEU A 339 -29.20 22.43 3.87
N GLY A 340 -28.17 23.20 3.52
CA GLY A 340 -28.32 24.59 3.03
C GLY A 340 -28.94 25.70 3.91
N LYS A 341 -28.54 25.90 5.17
CA LYS A 341 -28.76 27.19 5.89
C LYS A 341 -27.75 28.28 5.47
N GLY A 342 -27.60 28.54 4.16
CA GLY A 342 -26.68 29.53 3.60
C GLY A 342 -27.40 30.60 2.74
N PRO A 343 -26.84 31.81 2.58
CA PRO A 343 -27.50 32.92 1.88
C PRO A 343 -27.73 32.61 0.39
N ARG A 344 -28.91 33.01 -0.12
CA ARG A 344 -29.33 32.90 -1.53
C ARG A 344 -28.40 33.72 -2.43
N ASP A 345 -27.51 33.06 -3.16
CA ASP A 345 -26.73 33.66 -4.24
C ASP A 345 -26.83 32.75 -5.48
N LEU A 346 -26.84 33.33 -6.68
CA LEU A 346 -27.17 32.69 -7.97
C LEU A 346 -26.17 31.61 -8.45
N ASP A 347 -25.14 31.30 -7.64
CA ASP A 347 -24.13 30.25 -7.80
C ASP A 347 -24.23 29.17 -6.69
N ALA A 348 -25.45 28.87 -6.24
CA ALA A 348 -25.73 28.07 -5.04
C ALA A 348 -25.40 26.56 -5.17
N PRO A 349 -24.96 25.90 -4.08
CA PRO A 349 -24.71 24.46 -4.05
C PRO A 349 -25.97 23.63 -4.31
N HIS A 350 -25.81 22.49 -5.00
CA HIS A 350 -26.87 21.57 -5.31
C HIS A 350 -26.49 20.13 -4.92
N VAL A 351 -27.33 19.45 -4.14
CA VAL A 351 -27.27 17.98 -4.05
C VAL A 351 -27.69 17.47 -5.41
N ASN A 352 -26.81 16.78 -6.13
CA ASN A 352 -27.16 16.14 -7.39
C ASN A 352 -27.38 14.65 -7.12
N CYS A 353 -28.56 14.33 -6.59
CA CYS A 353 -28.99 12.94 -6.50
C CYS A 353 -29.69 12.57 -7.82
N THR A 354 -29.19 11.57 -8.52
CA THR A 354 -29.81 11.05 -9.74
C THR A 354 -30.20 9.60 -9.53
N ILE A 355 -31.49 9.32 -9.63
CA ILE A 355 -32.04 7.97 -9.74
C ILE A 355 -32.39 7.76 -11.21
N ARG A 356 -31.86 6.68 -11.78
CA ARG A 356 -32.05 6.37 -13.20
C ARG A 356 -32.30 4.90 -13.45
N GLN A 357 -33.14 4.58 -14.43
CA GLN A 357 -33.39 3.19 -14.86
C GLN A 357 -33.76 2.32 -13.65
N SER A 358 -34.58 2.83 -12.75
CA SER A 358 -34.80 2.26 -11.41
C SER A 358 -36.28 2.15 -11.10
N VAL A 359 -36.63 1.33 -10.11
CA VAL A 359 -38.02 1.09 -9.69
C VAL A 359 -38.17 1.47 -8.22
N LEU A 360 -39.14 2.32 -7.91
CA LEU A 360 -39.53 2.66 -6.53
C LEU A 360 -40.94 2.13 -6.28
N ALA A 361 -41.09 1.24 -5.29
CA ALA A 361 -42.35 0.67 -4.87
C ALA A 361 -42.63 0.94 -3.39
N ASP A 362 -43.83 1.42 -3.06
CA ASP A 362 -44.28 1.71 -1.69
C ASP A 362 -43.32 2.63 -0.93
N CYS A 363 -42.68 3.57 -1.64
CA CYS A 363 -41.68 4.47 -1.07
C CYS A 363 -42.29 5.81 -0.65
N THR A 364 -41.64 6.48 0.30
CA THR A 364 -41.96 7.84 0.70
C THR A 364 -40.79 8.77 0.37
N ILE A 365 -41.06 9.91 -0.24
CA ILE A 365 -40.10 10.99 -0.48
C ILE A 365 -40.51 12.17 0.40
N ASP A 366 -39.77 12.41 1.48
CA ASP A 366 -40.04 13.48 2.44
C ASP A 366 -39.27 14.74 2.07
N LEU A 367 -40.00 15.73 1.56
CA LEU A 367 -39.47 17.02 1.13
C LEU A 367 -39.52 18.08 2.22
N ARG A 368 -40.08 17.82 3.41
CA ARG A 368 -40.31 18.85 4.44
C ARG A 368 -39.04 19.60 4.81
N ASP A 369 -37.96 18.86 5.08
CA ASP A 369 -36.66 19.41 5.46
C ASP A 369 -35.70 19.69 4.27
N ALA A 370 -36.15 19.44 3.04
CA ALA A 370 -35.32 19.65 1.84
C ALA A 370 -35.08 21.14 1.53
N VAL A 371 -33.98 21.45 0.86
CA VAL A 371 -33.59 22.83 0.50
C VAL A 371 -34.16 23.26 -0.84
N GLN A 372 -34.48 24.55 -0.95
CA GLN A 372 -34.72 25.23 -2.23
C GLN A 372 -33.51 25.10 -3.15
N GLY A 373 -33.67 24.42 -4.29
CA GLY A 373 -32.60 24.30 -5.26
C GLY A 373 -33.11 23.68 -6.56
N GLU A 374 -32.49 24.07 -7.68
CA GLU A 374 -32.89 23.62 -9.04
C GLU A 374 -32.64 22.13 -9.32
N HIS A 375 -31.93 21.41 -8.45
CA HIS A 375 -31.37 20.09 -8.74
C HIS A 375 -31.53 19.06 -7.63
N LEU A 376 -32.47 19.23 -6.70
CA LEU A 376 -32.62 18.40 -5.49
C LEU A 376 -32.58 16.89 -5.78
N LEU A 377 -33.39 16.45 -6.74
CA LEU A 377 -33.49 15.05 -7.14
C LEU A 377 -33.80 14.97 -8.63
N TRP A 378 -33.11 14.07 -9.32
CA TRP A 378 -33.37 13.71 -10.70
C TRP A 378 -33.93 12.30 -10.76
N LEU A 379 -35.08 12.14 -11.40
CA LEU A 379 -35.68 10.85 -11.71
C LEU A 379 -35.70 10.69 -13.24
N VAL A 380 -34.97 9.71 -13.76
CA VAL A 380 -34.76 9.54 -15.21
C VAL A 380 -35.03 8.11 -15.61
N ASP A 381 -35.96 7.84 -16.53
CA ASP A 381 -36.29 6.46 -16.93
C ASP A 381 -36.63 5.61 -15.68
N THR A 382 -37.53 6.14 -14.83
CA THR A 382 -37.79 5.59 -13.49
C THR A 382 -39.27 5.25 -13.36
N GLU A 383 -39.56 4.09 -12.78
CA GLU A 383 -40.91 3.64 -12.48
C GLU A 383 -41.27 3.94 -11.03
N LEU A 384 -42.40 4.60 -10.80
CA LEU A 384 -42.91 4.90 -9.47
C LEU A 384 -44.22 4.14 -9.25
N HIS A 385 -44.25 3.28 -8.24
CA HIS A 385 -45.37 2.43 -7.84
C HIS A 385 -45.78 2.78 -6.40
N ALA A 386 -46.98 3.34 -6.22
CA ALA A 386 -47.51 3.76 -4.91
C ALA A 386 -46.57 4.67 -4.10
N VAL A 387 -45.84 5.57 -4.75
CA VAL A 387 -44.89 6.48 -4.09
C VAL A 387 -45.63 7.67 -3.49
N ARG A 388 -45.31 8.01 -2.24
CA ARG A 388 -45.90 9.15 -1.52
C ARG A 388 -44.90 10.29 -1.41
N PHE A 389 -45.37 11.52 -1.57
CA PHE A 389 -44.57 12.72 -1.35
C PHE A 389 -45.10 13.44 -0.11
N GLU A 390 -44.22 13.73 0.84
CA GLU A 390 -44.56 14.53 2.03
C GLU A 390 -43.99 15.95 1.88
N GLU A 391 -44.85 16.96 2.02
CA GLU A 391 -44.50 18.38 1.88
C GLU A 391 -45.01 19.20 3.08
N GLU A 392 -44.42 20.38 3.33
CA GLU A 392 -44.88 21.28 4.39
C GLU A 392 -46.19 21.98 3.99
N ILE A 393 -47.10 22.17 4.97
CA ILE A 393 -48.44 22.72 4.73
C ILE A 393 -48.42 24.27 4.62
N GLU A 394 -47.43 24.94 5.22
CA GLU A 394 -47.31 26.42 5.23
C GLU A 394 -46.10 26.90 4.41
N LEU A 395 -46.15 26.73 3.09
CA LEU A 395 -45.07 27.15 2.19
C LEU A 395 -45.13 28.66 1.91
N GLN A 396 -44.02 29.38 2.14
CA GLN A 396 -43.83 30.72 1.54
C GLN A 396 -43.81 30.61 -0.01
N GLU A 397 -44.25 31.65 -0.74
CA GLU A 397 -44.39 31.62 -2.21
C GLU A 397 -43.09 31.24 -2.95
N ASP A 398 -41.92 31.53 -2.39
CA ASP A 398 -40.61 31.26 -2.99
C ASP A 398 -40.00 29.90 -2.61
N ASP A 399 -40.70 29.04 -1.86
CA ASP A 399 -40.17 27.76 -1.38
C ASP A 399 -40.45 26.60 -2.34
N VAL A 400 -39.71 26.55 -3.46
CA VAL A 400 -39.81 25.47 -4.46
C VAL A 400 -38.58 24.57 -4.42
N LYS A 401 -38.83 23.30 -4.09
CA LYS A 401 -37.88 22.19 -4.06
C LYS A 401 -37.98 21.41 -5.37
N TRP A 402 -37.02 21.56 -6.31
CA TRP A 402 -37.20 21.04 -7.67
C TRP A 402 -36.84 19.55 -7.82
N LEU A 403 -37.85 18.75 -8.15
CA LEU A 403 -37.77 17.39 -8.67
C LEU A 403 -37.65 17.44 -10.19
N ASN A 404 -36.48 17.13 -10.74
CA ASN A 404 -36.29 17.08 -12.18
C ASN A 404 -36.67 15.68 -12.67
N VAL A 405 -37.55 15.61 -13.67
CA VAL A 405 -38.09 14.34 -14.15
C VAL A 405 -37.93 14.22 -15.66
N ARG A 406 -37.60 13.01 -16.12
CA ARG A 406 -37.55 12.64 -17.54
C ARG A 406 -37.94 11.17 -17.69
N ASP A 407 -38.76 10.85 -18.69
CA ASP A 407 -39.18 9.48 -19.01
C ASP A 407 -39.70 8.69 -17.78
N LEU A 408 -40.69 9.23 -17.07
CA LEU A 408 -41.29 8.55 -15.91
C LEU A 408 -42.47 7.65 -16.29
N THR A 409 -42.55 6.50 -15.63
CA THR A 409 -43.75 5.66 -15.62
C THR A 409 -44.37 5.71 -14.23
N LEU A 410 -45.64 6.13 -14.15
CA LEU A 410 -46.36 6.30 -12.88
C LEU A 410 -47.44 5.23 -12.73
N HIS A 411 -47.45 4.57 -11.58
CA HIS A 411 -48.46 3.60 -11.15
C HIS A 411 -48.94 3.99 -9.75
N ASP A 412 -50.23 4.32 -9.60
CA ASP A 412 -50.84 4.72 -8.33
C ASP A 412 -50.05 5.77 -7.54
N THR A 413 -49.36 6.67 -8.26
CA THR A 413 -48.45 7.69 -7.73
C THR A 413 -48.89 9.06 -8.24
N GLU A 414 -49.10 10.00 -7.32
CA GLU A 414 -49.39 11.41 -7.64
C GLU A 414 -48.14 12.25 -7.37
N LEU A 415 -47.73 13.05 -8.36
CA LEU A 415 -46.56 13.93 -8.24
C LEU A 415 -46.94 15.27 -7.62
N PRO A 416 -46.09 15.87 -6.76
CA PRO A 416 -46.32 17.21 -6.22
C PRO A 416 -46.05 18.27 -7.29
N GLU A 417 -47.06 18.62 -8.09
CA GLU A 417 -46.91 19.44 -9.31
C GLU A 417 -46.12 20.74 -9.12
N ARG A 418 -46.26 21.40 -7.96
CA ARG A 418 -45.50 22.62 -7.59
C ARG A 418 -43.99 22.41 -7.63
N HIS A 419 -43.54 21.21 -7.31
CA HIS A 419 -42.14 20.84 -7.12
C HIS A 419 -41.55 20.14 -8.35
N VAL A 420 -42.35 19.79 -9.37
CA VAL A 420 -41.88 19.01 -10.52
C VAL A 420 -41.47 19.89 -11.70
N ARG A 421 -40.30 19.58 -12.27
CA ARG A 421 -39.81 20.15 -13.53
C ARG A 421 -39.52 19.04 -14.53
N TYR A 422 -40.34 18.98 -15.58
CA TYR A 422 -40.08 18.10 -16.72
C TYR A 422 -38.90 18.63 -17.53
N ARG A 423 -37.94 17.75 -17.82
CA ARG A 423 -36.74 18.04 -18.61
C ARG A 423 -36.74 17.15 -19.85
N ASP A 424 -36.35 17.73 -20.98
CA ASP A 424 -36.19 17.02 -22.24
C ASP A 424 -34.94 16.11 -22.27
#